data_AF-A0A922ZDE6-F1
#
_entry.id   AF-A0A922ZDE6-F1
#
_cell.length_a   1.000
_cell.length_b   1.000
_cell.length_c   1.000
_cell.angle_alpha   90.00
_cell.angle_beta   90.00
_cell.angle_gamma   90.00
#
_symmetry.space_group_name_H-M   'P 1'
#
loop_
_entity.id
_entity.type
_entity.pdbx_description
1 polymer ?
#
loop_
_entity_poly.entity_id
_entity_poly.type
_entity_poly.pdbx_seq_one_letter_code
_entity_poly.pdbx_strand_id
1 'polypeptide(L)'
;MTNKYGIPSDELLRIRARDKNCVYCHKEMIFPFIPKKHKDCATIEHLNFDGPFYWDEDLQIEDVVICCGSCNSSRGAKKLSEWFRTKYCIARNINENTVADPVKEYLTRKREKC
;
A
#
# COMPACT_ATOMS: atom_id res chain seq x y z
N MET A 1 20.42 -0.54 4.82
CA MET A 1 19.91 0.83 5.02
C MET A 1 18.48 0.72 5.52
N THR A 2 18.20 1.24 6.71
CA THR A 2 16.86 1.22 7.30
C THR A 2 15.96 2.18 6.53
N ASN A 3 14.77 1.73 6.12
CA ASN A 3 13.79 2.65 5.54
C ASN A 3 13.23 3.55 6.65
N LYS A 4 12.52 4.63 6.26
CA LYS A 4 12.00 5.63 7.20
C LYS A 4 11.03 5.08 8.28
N TYR A 5 10.50 3.88 8.09
CA TYR A 5 9.57 3.21 9.01
C TYR A 5 10.25 2.18 9.91
N GLY A 6 11.56 1.97 9.79
CA GLY A 6 12.26 0.98 10.61
C GLY A 6 12.12 -0.47 10.15
N ILE A 7 11.33 -0.76 9.11
CA ILE A 7 11.06 -2.15 8.68
C ILE A 7 12.38 -2.86 8.29
N PRO A 8 12.65 -4.07 8.79
CA PRO A 8 13.80 -4.87 8.44
C PRO A 8 13.96 -5.05 6.92
N SER A 9 15.20 -5.14 6.46
CA SER A 9 15.49 -5.18 5.03
C SER A 9 15.01 -6.47 4.36
N ASP A 10 15.08 -7.60 5.06
CA ASP A 10 14.56 -8.89 4.63
C ASP A 10 13.04 -8.88 4.49
N GLU A 11 12.31 -8.32 5.46
CA GLU A 11 10.85 -8.16 5.35
C GLU A 11 10.47 -7.23 4.19
N LEU A 12 11.16 -6.10 4.02
CA LEU A 12 10.91 -5.21 2.89
C LEU A 12 11.21 -5.87 1.54
N LEU A 13 12.22 -6.74 1.46
CA LEU A 13 12.51 -7.53 0.26
C LEU A 13 11.38 -8.53 -0.03
N ARG A 14 10.82 -9.19 0.99
CA ARG A 14 9.66 -10.08 0.83
C ARG A 14 8.44 -9.33 0.32
N ILE A 15 8.12 -8.18 0.90
CA ILE A 15 7.00 -7.33 0.42
C ILE A 15 7.25 -6.91 -1.03
N ARG A 16 8.47 -6.49 -1.40
CA ARG A 16 8.78 -6.12 -2.79
C ARG A 16 8.70 -7.29 -3.77
N ALA A 17 9.03 -8.50 -3.32
CA ALA A 17 8.91 -9.71 -4.13
C ALA A 17 7.44 -10.12 -4.34
N ARG A 18 6.58 -9.88 -3.34
CA ARG A 18 5.13 -10.06 -3.39
C ARG A 18 4.46 -9.01 -4.29
N ASP A 19 4.74 -7.74 -4.04
CA ASP A 19 4.04 -6.58 -4.63
C ASP A 19 4.78 -6.06 -5.88
N LYS A 20 4.87 -6.90 -6.92
CA LYS A 20 5.58 -6.58 -8.18
C LYS A 20 4.92 -5.43 -8.96
N ASN A 21 3.61 -5.34 -8.86
CA ASN A 21 2.78 -4.30 -9.47
C ASN A 21 2.06 -3.52 -8.37
N CYS A 22 1.62 -2.30 -8.69
CA CYS A 22 0.90 -1.48 -7.71
C CYS A 22 -0.32 -2.23 -7.17
N VAL A 23 -0.37 -2.51 -5.86
CA VAL A 23 -1.45 -3.31 -5.25
C VAL A 23 -2.85 -2.71 -5.43
N TYR A 24 -2.95 -1.43 -5.81
CA TYR A 24 -4.23 -0.77 -6.05
C TYR A 24 -4.65 -0.73 -7.52
N CYS A 25 -3.74 -0.34 -8.43
CA CYS A 25 -4.07 -0.09 -9.83
C CYS A 25 -3.33 -0.98 -10.83
N HIS A 26 -2.55 -1.95 -10.35
CA HIS A 26 -1.81 -2.97 -11.10
C HIS A 26 -0.76 -2.47 -12.09
N LYS A 27 -0.57 -1.17 -12.21
CA LYS A 27 0.48 -0.64 -13.07
C LYS A 27 1.87 -1.07 -12.58
N GLU A 28 2.78 -1.24 -13.53
CA GLU A 28 4.20 -1.44 -13.24
C GLU A 28 4.76 -0.22 -12.49
N MET A 29 5.66 -0.49 -11.54
CA MET A 29 6.23 0.54 -10.67
C MET A 29 7.72 0.69 -10.93
N ILE A 30 8.21 1.92 -10.80
CA ILE A 30 9.63 2.24 -10.96
C ILE A 30 10.36 2.02 -9.64
N PHE A 31 11.44 1.23 -9.69
CA PHE A 31 12.39 1.06 -8.60
C PHE A 31 13.81 0.92 -9.18
N PRO A 32 14.84 1.61 -8.63
CA PRO A 32 14.80 2.51 -7.47
C PRO A 32 14.03 3.81 -7.72
N PHE A 33 13.76 4.57 -6.66
CA PHE A 33 13.00 5.82 -6.73
C PHE A 33 13.69 6.87 -7.64
N ILE A 34 12.92 7.50 -8.52
CA ILE A 34 13.37 8.58 -9.41
C ILE A 34 12.50 9.82 -9.16
N PRO A 35 13.06 10.95 -8.64
CA PRO A 35 12.27 12.13 -8.27
C PRO A 35 11.34 12.66 -9.37
N LYS A 36 11.84 12.73 -10.61
CA LYS A 36 11.06 13.19 -11.79
C LYS A 36 9.90 12.26 -12.16
N LYS A 37 9.93 11.01 -11.72
CA LYS A 37 8.91 9.98 -11.97
C LYS A 37 8.24 9.49 -10.67
N HIS A 38 8.21 10.32 -9.63
CA HIS A 38 7.70 9.94 -8.30
C HIS A 38 6.28 9.34 -8.34
N LYS A 39 5.44 9.78 -9.28
CA LYS A 39 4.07 9.27 -9.52
C LYS A 39 4.04 7.77 -9.88
N ASP A 40 5.09 7.28 -10.51
CA ASP A 40 5.21 5.89 -10.98
C ASP A 40 6.14 5.07 -10.10
N CYS A 41 6.87 5.70 -9.17
CA CYS A 41 7.78 5.00 -8.28
C CYS A 41 7.05 4.13 -7.27
N ALA A 42 7.67 2.99 -6.95
CA ALA A 42 7.26 2.11 -5.87
C ALA A 42 7.44 2.82 -4.51
N THR A 43 6.38 2.84 -3.70
CA THR A 43 6.34 3.48 -2.38
C THR A 43 5.79 2.50 -1.34
N ILE A 44 6.30 2.60 -0.11
CA ILE A 44 5.77 1.84 1.03
C ILE A 44 4.46 2.51 1.46
N GLU A 45 3.44 1.69 1.66
CA GLU A 45 2.09 2.08 2.03
C GLU A 45 1.61 1.25 3.22
N HIS A 46 0.91 1.91 4.15
CA HIS A 46 0.33 1.28 5.33
C HIS A 46 -1.19 1.19 5.13
N LEU A 47 -1.74 -0.02 5.11
CA LEU A 47 -3.16 -0.24 4.89
C LEU A 47 -4.00 0.25 6.07
N ASN A 48 -3.50 0.06 7.30
CA ASN A 48 -4.05 0.59 8.53
C ASN A 48 -4.07 2.14 8.55
N PHE A 49 -5.17 2.68 9.06
CA PHE A 49 -5.36 4.13 9.18
C PHE A 49 -4.90 4.67 10.54
N ASP A 50 -5.06 3.88 11.61
CA ASP A 50 -4.83 4.32 12.99
C ASP A 50 -3.43 4.00 13.53
N GLY A 51 -2.53 3.49 12.68
CA GLY A 51 -1.23 2.96 13.09
C GLY A 51 -1.31 1.55 13.68
N PRO A 52 -0.19 1.03 14.23
CA PRO A 52 1.16 1.61 14.20
C PRO A 52 1.74 1.72 12.79
N PHE A 53 2.72 2.61 12.58
CA PHE A 53 3.37 2.89 11.28
C PHE A 53 4.87 2.67 11.28
N TYR A 54 5.45 2.38 12.43
CA TYR A 54 6.88 2.15 12.61
C TYR A 54 7.07 0.73 13.09
N TRP A 55 8.22 0.15 12.78
CA TRP A 55 8.57 -1.19 13.20
C TRP A 55 8.71 -1.26 14.72
N ASP A 56 7.66 -1.76 15.38
CA ASP A 56 7.62 -2.21 16.77
C ASP A 56 6.79 -3.51 16.87
N GLU A 57 6.46 -3.95 18.08
CA GLU A 57 5.75 -5.22 18.33
C GLU A 57 4.33 -5.28 17.71
N ASP A 58 3.71 -4.14 17.43
CA ASP A 58 2.32 -4.07 16.99
C ASP A 58 2.18 -3.91 15.45
N LEU A 59 3.25 -3.56 14.73
CA LEU A 59 3.21 -3.42 13.27
C LEU A 59 3.09 -4.79 12.58
N GLN A 60 1.91 -5.04 12.02
CA GLN A 60 1.66 -6.23 11.21
C GLN A 60 2.25 -6.04 9.82
N ILE A 61 3.17 -6.90 9.41
CA ILE A 61 3.84 -6.79 8.11
C ILE A 61 2.85 -6.99 6.95
N GLU A 62 1.76 -7.73 7.18
CA GLU A 62 0.66 -7.95 6.25
C GLU A 62 -0.14 -6.66 5.96
N ASP A 63 -0.07 -5.66 6.85
CA ASP A 63 -0.68 -4.35 6.66
C ASP A 63 0.22 -3.42 5.83
N VAL A 64 1.46 -3.82 5.54
CA VAL A 64 2.40 -3.04 4.74
C VAL A 64 2.43 -3.57 3.30
N VAL A 65 2.28 -2.67 2.34
CA VAL A 65 2.25 -2.99 0.90
C VAL A 65 3.11 -2.03 0.09
N ILE A 66 3.41 -2.40 -1.17
CA ILE A 66 4.02 -1.49 -2.16
C ILE A 66 2.96 -1.02 -3.16
N CYS A 67 2.83 0.30 -3.32
CA CYS A 67 2.01 0.89 -4.36
C CYS A 67 2.73 2.03 -5.08
N CYS A 68 2.18 2.48 -6.21
CA CYS A 68 2.76 3.61 -6.94
C CYS A 68 2.51 4.94 -6.21
N GLY A 69 3.40 5.91 -6.40
CA GLY A 69 3.29 7.22 -5.78
C GLY A 69 1.99 7.97 -6.09
N SER A 70 1.37 7.79 -7.26
CA SER A 70 0.05 8.38 -7.55
C SER A 70 -1.08 7.82 -6.68
N CYS A 71 -1.11 6.50 -6.48
CA CYS A 71 -2.14 5.89 -5.64
C CYS A 71 -1.92 6.25 -4.17
N ASN A 72 -0.67 6.18 -3.69
CA ASN A 72 -0.30 6.58 -2.34
C ASN A 72 -0.73 8.04 -2.06
N SER A 73 -0.32 8.97 -2.94
CA SER A 73 -0.68 10.38 -2.81
C SER A 73 -2.20 10.63 -2.88
N SER A 74 -2.92 9.91 -3.74
CA SER A 74 -4.38 10.04 -3.83
C SER A 74 -5.09 9.53 -2.58
N ARG A 75 -4.63 8.41 -2.02
CA ARG A 75 -5.17 7.86 -0.77
C ARG A 75 -4.94 8.87 0.35
N GLY A 76 -3.69 9.24 0.58
CA GLY A 76 -3.30 10.07 1.71
C GLY A 76 -3.83 9.49 3.03
N ALA A 77 -4.27 10.36 3.93
CA ALA A 77 -4.89 9.97 5.19
C ALA A 77 -6.40 9.69 5.03
N LYS A 78 -6.78 8.72 4.21
CA LYS A 78 -8.17 8.23 4.12
C LYS A 78 -8.23 6.75 4.47
N LYS A 79 -9.34 6.31 5.06
CA LYS A 79 -9.62 4.87 5.15
C LYS A 79 -9.84 4.31 3.75
N LEU A 80 -9.48 3.05 3.51
CA LEU A 80 -9.65 2.41 2.20
C LEU A 80 -11.10 2.48 1.70
N SER A 81 -12.06 2.22 2.58
CA SER A 81 -13.50 2.27 2.26
C SER A 81 -13.95 3.65 1.79
N GLU A 82 -13.40 4.72 2.35
CA GLU A 82 -13.66 6.10 1.94
C GLU A 82 -12.93 6.42 0.64
N TRP A 83 -11.66 6.01 0.53
CA TRP A 83 -10.84 6.28 -0.63
C TRP A 83 -11.36 5.61 -1.90
N PHE A 84 -11.87 4.37 -1.83
CA PHE A 84 -12.46 3.67 -2.97
C PHE A 84 -13.66 4.40 -3.57
N ARG A 85 -14.35 5.25 -2.79
CA ARG A 85 -15.50 6.05 -3.26
C ARG A 85 -15.08 7.36 -3.95
N THR A 86 -13.78 7.69 -3.97
CA THR A 86 -13.31 8.93 -4.60
C THR A 86 -13.31 8.85 -6.13
N LYS A 87 -13.41 10.01 -6.79
CA LYS A 87 -13.31 10.11 -8.26
C LYS A 87 -12.03 9.48 -8.82
N TYR A 88 -10.92 9.53 -8.07
CA TYR A 88 -9.65 8.93 -8.49
C TYR A 88 -9.77 7.41 -8.66
N CYS A 89 -10.37 6.75 -7.67
CA CYS A 89 -10.56 5.31 -7.63
C CYS A 89 -11.60 4.86 -8.66
N ILE A 90 -12.74 5.54 -8.73
CA ILE A 90 -13.80 5.24 -9.69
C ILE A 90 -13.27 5.32 -11.13
N ALA A 91 -12.55 6.40 -11.48
CA ALA A 91 -12.01 6.57 -12.83
C ALA A 91 -10.92 5.54 -13.21
N ARG A 92 -10.36 4.81 -12.23
CA ARG A 92 -9.30 3.81 -12.42
C ARG A 92 -9.74 2.39 -12.07
N ASN A 93 -11.03 2.18 -11.81
CA ASN A 93 -11.57 0.91 -11.35
C ASN A 93 -10.82 0.32 -10.14
N ILE A 94 -10.50 1.16 -9.14
CA ILE A 94 -9.87 0.74 -7.88
C ILE A 94 -10.96 0.55 -6.83
N ASN A 95 -11.22 -0.69 -6.42
CA ASN A 95 -12.21 -1.05 -5.42
C ASN A 95 -11.85 -2.38 -4.74
N GLU A 96 -12.60 -2.78 -3.71
CA GLU A 96 -12.36 -4.00 -2.93
C GLU A 96 -12.28 -5.29 -3.75
N ASN A 97 -12.92 -5.35 -4.92
CA ASN A 97 -12.90 -6.53 -5.79
C ASN A 97 -11.70 -6.52 -6.75
N THR A 98 -11.21 -5.33 -7.10
CA THR A 98 -10.19 -5.16 -8.13
C THR A 98 -8.79 -5.00 -7.60
N VAL A 99 -8.59 -4.62 -6.33
CA VAL A 99 -7.27 -4.52 -5.70
C VAL A 99 -6.56 -5.90 -5.62
N ALA A 100 -5.25 -5.89 -5.39
CA ALA A 100 -4.46 -7.10 -5.21
C ALA A 100 -4.78 -7.83 -3.89
N ASP A 101 -4.42 -9.12 -3.83
CA ASP A 101 -4.79 -10.01 -2.73
C ASP A 101 -4.34 -9.53 -1.33
N PRO A 102 -3.15 -8.95 -1.12
CA PRO A 102 -2.78 -8.42 0.20
C PRO A 102 -3.75 -7.35 0.73
N VAL A 103 -4.33 -6.54 -0.16
CA VAL A 103 -5.34 -5.54 0.20
C VAL A 103 -6.68 -6.21 0.51
N LYS A 104 -7.06 -7.24 -0.25
CA LYS A 104 -8.28 -8.02 0.02
C LYS A 104 -8.21 -8.73 1.35
N GLU A 105 -7.10 -9.39 1.63
CA GLU A 105 -6.84 -10.07 2.91
C GLU A 105 -6.92 -9.11 4.09
N TYR A 106 -6.34 -7.91 3.96
CA TYR A 106 -6.50 -6.86 4.96
C TYR A 106 -7.97 -6.46 5.18
N LEU A 107 -8.74 -6.24 4.11
CA LEU A 107 -10.15 -5.87 4.20
C LEU A 107 -10.98 -6.98 4.87
N THR A 108 -10.71 -8.24 4.56
CA THR A 108 -11.36 -9.40 5.19
C THR A 108 -11.05 -9.45 6.68
N ARG A 109 -9.77 -9.40 7.08
CA ARG A 109 -9.37 -9.39 8.50
C ARG A 109 -9.98 -8.23 9.28
N LYS A 110 -10.14 -7.06 8.66
CA LYS A 110 -10.79 -5.90 9.30
C LYS A 110 -12.29 -6.11 9.49
N ARG A 111 -12.98 -6.80 8.57
CA ARG A 111 -14.41 -7.12 8.69
C ARG A 111 -14.68 -8.14 9.80
N GLU A 112 -13.80 -9.14 9.96
CA GLU A 112 -13.93 -10.18 10.98
C GLU A 112 -13.68 -9.69 12.42
N LYS A 113 -13.00 -8.54 12.56
CA LYS A 113 -12.72 -7.91 13.86
C LYS A 113 -13.79 -6.89 14.29
N CYS A 114 -14.83 -6.67 13.48
CA CYS A 114 -15.92 -5.73 13.76
C CYS A 114 -17.18 -6.44 14.24
#